data_AF-A0A7S0AXL8-F1
#
_entry.id   AF-A0A7S0AXL8-F1
#
_cell.length_a   1.000
_cell.length_b   1.000
_cell.length_c   1.000
_cell.angle_alpha   90.00
_cell.angle_beta   90.00
_cell.angle_gamma   90.00
#
_symmetry.space_group_name_H-M   'P 1'
#
loop_
_entity.id
_entity.type
_entity.pdbx_description
1 polymer ?
#
loop_
_entity_poly.entity_id
_entity_poly.type
_entity_poly.pdbx_seq_one_letter_code
_entity_poly.pdbx_strand_id
1 'polypeptide(L)'
;RVLAQVLIFRVGSRRTCTTMAEDLDFDAVEQLLDNAEKAAGADAKQDEDRRRDKKAKRSRSRERTRRDRSRSRSKDREARRLERERELEERRRQEEEEERRRQVEDATRGDRTVMIVCLHHKADERDVYEFFSTNAGKVRDVQIIRDARTGRSKGLSYVEFYLQEATLKALALSGQAVKGQAIRVQPSQAEKNRAAQAAKQSIHFNAPRETPLRLYVGGLTDSLANISEEELKKLFSPFGEIEFIDLHRDPYTNKCKGFAFVQFK
;
A
#
# COMPACT_ATOMS: atom_id res chain seq x y z
N ARG A 1 -9.04 -58.37 -64.89
CA ARG A 1 -8.30 -58.94 -66.06
C ARG A 1 -7.23 -59.99 -65.69
N VAL A 2 -7.31 -60.69 -64.54
CA VAL A 2 -6.36 -61.79 -64.18
C VAL A 2 -7.05 -63.04 -63.60
N LEU A 3 -8.39 -63.14 -63.59
CA LEU A 3 -9.12 -64.28 -63.00
C LEU A 3 -9.89 -65.16 -64.01
N ALA A 4 -9.66 -65.00 -65.31
CA ALA A 4 -10.34 -65.77 -66.37
C ALA A 4 -9.53 -66.96 -66.91
N GLN A 5 -8.57 -67.49 -66.14
CA GLN A 5 -7.58 -68.43 -66.68
C GLN A 5 -7.27 -69.60 -65.75
N VAL A 6 -8.29 -70.38 -65.35
CA VAL A 6 -8.06 -71.69 -64.67
C VAL A 6 -8.99 -72.82 -65.14
N LEU A 7 -10.06 -72.58 -65.91
CA LEU A 7 -11.07 -73.62 -66.16
C LEU A 7 -11.17 -74.10 -67.62
N ILE A 8 -10.02 -74.41 -68.25
CA ILE A 8 -10.01 -75.20 -69.50
C ILE A 8 -8.77 -76.12 -69.49
N PHE A 9 -8.82 -77.27 -68.81
CA PHE A 9 -7.96 -78.42 -69.15
C PHE A 9 -8.40 -79.72 -68.46
N ARG A 10 -9.42 -80.43 -68.98
CA ARG A 10 -9.42 -81.91 -69.10
C ARG A 10 -10.58 -82.41 -69.97
N VAL A 11 -10.37 -82.39 -71.28
CA VAL A 11 -11.18 -83.13 -72.26
C VAL A 11 -10.75 -84.59 -72.25
N GLY A 12 -11.71 -85.52 -72.31
CA GLY A 12 -11.44 -86.85 -72.86
C GLY A 12 -12.47 -87.94 -72.55
N SER A 13 -13.58 -87.98 -73.31
CA SER A 13 -13.83 -89.04 -74.30
C SER A 13 -15.31 -89.46 -74.43
N ARG A 14 -15.84 -89.21 -75.65
CA ARG A 14 -16.85 -89.95 -76.44
C ARG A 14 -18.30 -90.01 -75.91
N ARG A 15 -19.21 -89.24 -76.54
CA ARG A 15 -20.15 -89.63 -77.63
C ARG A 15 -21.22 -90.61 -77.13
N THR A 16 -22.53 -90.44 -77.26
CA THR A 16 -23.45 -89.51 -77.96
C THR A 16 -24.85 -89.92 -77.47
N CYS A 17 -25.70 -89.01 -77.01
CA CYS A 17 -27.12 -88.93 -77.40
C CYS A 17 -27.86 -87.88 -76.57
N THR A 18 -28.48 -86.96 -77.30
CA THR A 18 -29.83 -86.41 -77.07
C THR A 18 -30.14 -85.70 -75.75
N THR A 19 -30.42 -84.40 -75.95
CA THR A 19 -31.55 -83.64 -75.40
C THR A 19 -31.47 -83.16 -73.94
N MET A 20 -31.55 -81.83 -73.82
CA MET A 20 -31.98 -81.02 -72.68
C MET A 20 -30.99 -80.89 -71.51
N ALA A 21 -30.30 -79.76 -71.45
CA ALA A 21 -29.86 -79.03 -70.24
C ALA A 21 -29.04 -77.83 -70.74
N GLU A 22 -29.75 -76.77 -71.14
CA GLU A 22 -29.86 -75.53 -70.35
C GLU A 22 -28.60 -74.69 -70.50
N ASP A 23 -28.79 -73.61 -71.26
CA ASP A 23 -27.87 -72.50 -71.41
C ASP A 23 -27.38 -72.07 -70.03
N LEU A 24 -26.08 -72.23 -69.76
CA LEU A 24 -25.47 -71.53 -68.64
C LEU A 24 -25.42 -70.06 -69.04
N ASP A 25 -26.47 -69.32 -68.67
CA ASP A 25 -26.65 -67.89 -68.92
C ASP A 25 -25.38 -67.12 -68.51
N PHE A 26 -24.61 -66.67 -69.51
CA PHE A 26 -23.44 -65.81 -69.32
C PHE A 26 -23.81 -64.55 -68.50
N ASP A 27 -25.03 -64.07 -68.68
CA ASP A 27 -25.64 -62.98 -67.91
C ASP A 27 -25.74 -63.28 -66.40
N ALA A 28 -25.93 -64.55 -66.00
CA ALA A 28 -26.05 -64.92 -64.59
C ALA A 28 -24.71 -64.87 -63.83
N VAL A 29 -23.60 -65.18 -64.51
CA VAL A 29 -22.25 -65.10 -63.93
C VAL A 29 -21.79 -63.63 -63.82
N GLU A 30 -22.08 -62.81 -64.82
CA GLU A 30 -21.81 -61.36 -64.79
C GLU A 30 -22.64 -60.66 -63.71
N GLN A 31 -23.91 -61.02 -63.55
CA GLN A 31 -24.76 -60.54 -62.45
C GLN A 31 -24.23 -60.92 -61.06
N LEU A 32 -23.68 -62.12 -60.89
CA LEU A 32 -23.09 -62.54 -59.61
C LEU A 32 -21.80 -61.78 -59.28
N LEU A 33 -20.94 -61.50 -60.27
CA LEU A 33 -19.75 -60.68 -60.08
C LEU A 33 -20.10 -59.23 -59.76
N ASP A 34 -21.08 -58.64 -60.45
CA ASP A 34 -21.60 -57.30 -60.16
C ASP A 34 -22.21 -57.21 -58.75
N ASN A 35 -22.93 -58.25 -58.32
CA ASN A 35 -23.48 -58.32 -56.96
C ASN A 35 -22.37 -58.48 -55.91
N ALA A 36 -21.32 -59.24 -56.20
CA ALA A 36 -20.17 -59.37 -55.31
C ALA A 36 -19.33 -58.08 -55.21
N GLU A 37 -19.14 -57.34 -56.31
CA GLU A 37 -18.48 -56.02 -56.29
C GLU A 37 -19.32 -54.97 -55.56
N LYS A 38 -20.65 -54.97 -55.74
CA LYS A 38 -21.56 -54.11 -54.97
C LYS A 38 -21.55 -54.45 -53.48
N ALA A 39 -21.51 -55.73 -53.12
CA ALA A 39 -21.39 -56.17 -51.73
C ALA A 39 -20.06 -55.74 -51.11
N ALA A 40 -18.94 -55.96 -51.81
CA ALA A 40 -17.61 -55.53 -51.38
C ALA A 40 -17.51 -54.00 -51.25
N GLY A 41 -18.13 -53.24 -52.17
CA GLY A 41 -18.24 -51.78 -52.09
C GLY A 41 -19.11 -51.31 -50.92
N ALA A 42 -20.18 -52.03 -50.60
CA ALA A 42 -21.04 -51.75 -49.46
C ALA A 42 -20.32 -52.01 -48.12
N ASP A 43 -19.53 -53.08 -48.02
CA ASP A 43 -18.72 -53.39 -46.84
C ASP A 43 -17.60 -52.37 -46.63
N ALA A 44 -16.92 -51.96 -47.70
CA ALA A 44 -15.89 -50.92 -47.65
C ALA A 44 -16.48 -49.58 -47.17
N LYS A 45 -17.67 -49.22 -47.64
CA LYS A 45 -18.39 -48.01 -47.21
C LYS A 45 -18.80 -48.11 -45.74
N GLN A 46 -19.28 -49.27 -45.29
CA GLN A 46 -19.60 -49.51 -43.89
C GLN A 46 -18.39 -49.35 -42.97
N ASP A 47 -17.21 -49.85 -43.38
CA ASP A 47 -16.00 -49.74 -42.56
C ASP A 47 -15.45 -48.30 -42.50
N GLU A 48 -15.55 -47.54 -43.59
CA GLU A 48 -15.29 -46.09 -43.64
C GLU A 48 -16.21 -45.33 -42.68
N ASP A 49 -17.52 -45.57 -42.71
CA ASP A 49 -18.49 -44.92 -41.83
C ASP A 49 -18.20 -45.25 -40.35
N ARG A 50 -17.88 -46.51 -40.03
CA ARG A 50 -17.46 -46.93 -38.67
C ARG A 50 -16.18 -46.22 -38.21
N ARG A 51 -15.19 -46.05 -39.09
CA ARG A 51 -13.95 -45.32 -38.78
C ARG A 51 -14.23 -43.84 -38.55
N ARG A 52 -15.10 -43.24 -39.37
CA ARG A 52 -15.54 -41.84 -39.23
C ARG A 52 -16.23 -41.61 -37.90
N ASP A 53 -17.13 -42.50 -37.50
CA ASP A 53 -17.81 -42.46 -36.20
C ASP A 53 -16.85 -42.61 -35.02
N LYS A 54 -15.90 -43.55 -35.09
CA LYS A 54 -14.84 -43.69 -34.07
C LYS A 54 -14.01 -42.42 -33.95
N LYS A 55 -13.65 -41.78 -35.07
CA LYS A 55 -12.89 -40.53 -35.10
C LYS A 55 -13.70 -39.37 -34.50
N ALA A 56 -14.99 -39.28 -34.83
CA ALA A 56 -15.91 -38.29 -34.28
C ALA A 56 -16.14 -38.47 -32.77
N LYS A 57 -16.24 -39.71 -32.28
CA LYS A 57 -16.33 -39.99 -30.83
C LYS A 57 -15.04 -39.61 -30.10
N ARG A 58 -13.88 -39.91 -30.68
CA ARG A 58 -12.57 -39.52 -30.13
C ARG A 58 -12.36 -38.01 -30.09
N SER A 59 -12.77 -37.26 -31.12
CA SER A 59 -12.68 -35.80 -31.13
C SER A 59 -13.57 -35.17 -30.06
N ARG A 60 -14.84 -35.61 -29.96
CA ARG A 60 -15.79 -35.16 -28.93
C ARG A 60 -15.28 -35.45 -27.51
N SER A 61 -14.69 -36.63 -27.27
CA SER A 61 -14.08 -36.97 -25.98
C SER A 61 -12.91 -36.05 -25.64
N ARG A 62 -11.98 -35.83 -26.58
CA ARG A 62 -10.84 -34.90 -26.38
C ARG A 62 -11.29 -33.48 -26.11
N GLU A 63 -12.35 -33.02 -26.77
CA GLU A 63 -12.88 -31.67 -26.57
C GLU A 63 -13.53 -31.50 -25.19
N ARG A 64 -14.28 -32.51 -24.72
CA ARG A 64 -14.78 -32.54 -23.32
C ARG A 64 -13.65 -32.44 -22.31
N THR A 65 -12.61 -33.26 -22.46
CA THR A 65 -11.45 -33.24 -21.55
C THR A 65 -10.72 -31.90 -21.57
N ARG A 66 -10.58 -31.26 -22.74
CA ARG A 66 -9.99 -29.92 -22.85
C ARG A 66 -10.83 -28.87 -22.11
N ARG A 67 -12.16 -28.92 -22.26
CA ARG A 67 -13.10 -28.01 -21.58
C ARG A 67 -13.10 -28.23 -20.07
N ASP A 68 -13.01 -29.47 -19.59
CA ASP A 68 -12.94 -29.76 -18.15
C ASP A 68 -11.62 -29.27 -17.54
N ARG A 69 -10.49 -29.43 -18.26
CA ARG A 69 -9.20 -28.90 -17.84
C ARG A 69 -9.18 -27.37 -17.82
N SER A 70 -9.77 -26.71 -18.82
CA SER A 70 -9.84 -25.24 -18.83
C SER A 70 -10.71 -24.70 -17.70
N ARG A 71 -11.85 -25.35 -17.44
CA ARG A 71 -12.74 -24.99 -16.32
C ARG A 71 -12.06 -25.19 -14.95
N SER A 72 -11.33 -26.30 -14.78
CA SER A 72 -10.56 -26.57 -13.55
C SER A 72 -9.47 -25.52 -13.32
N ARG A 73 -8.67 -25.21 -14.35
CA ARG A 73 -7.65 -24.15 -14.27
C ARG A 73 -8.24 -22.78 -13.97
N SER A 74 -9.43 -22.47 -14.48
CA SER A 74 -10.12 -21.22 -14.17
C SER A 74 -10.53 -21.14 -12.71
N LYS A 75 -11.11 -22.22 -12.17
CA LYS A 75 -11.47 -22.33 -10.74
C LYS A 75 -10.25 -22.22 -9.83
N ASP A 76 -9.14 -22.87 -10.17
CA ASP A 76 -7.90 -22.79 -9.38
C ASP A 76 -7.34 -21.37 -9.36
N ARG A 77 -7.40 -20.65 -10.48
CA ARG A 77 -6.97 -19.25 -10.55
C ARG A 77 -7.85 -18.34 -9.71
N GLU A 78 -9.16 -18.56 -9.75
CA GLU A 78 -10.15 -17.81 -8.96
C GLU A 78 -9.97 -18.07 -7.45
N ALA A 79 -9.79 -19.34 -7.06
CA ALA A 79 -9.51 -19.72 -5.68
C ALA A 79 -8.25 -19.03 -5.13
N ARG A 80 -7.15 -19.05 -5.89
CA ARG A 80 -5.90 -18.35 -5.51
C ARG A 80 -6.05 -16.83 -5.46
N ARG A 81 -6.95 -16.26 -6.26
CA ARG A 81 -7.24 -14.82 -6.22
C ARG A 81 -7.99 -14.47 -4.92
N LEU A 82 -9.02 -15.23 -4.58
CA LEU A 82 -9.80 -15.05 -3.36
C LEU A 82 -8.97 -15.28 -2.09
N GLU A 83 -8.07 -16.27 -2.10
CA GLU A 83 -7.15 -16.53 -0.99
C GLU A 83 -6.26 -15.31 -0.71
N ARG A 84 -5.62 -14.75 -1.74
CA ARG A 84 -4.81 -13.53 -1.61
C ARG A 84 -5.63 -12.32 -1.15
N GLU A 85 -6.86 -12.16 -1.65
CA GLU A 85 -7.73 -11.07 -1.20
C GLU A 85 -8.07 -11.19 0.29
N ARG A 86 -8.33 -12.40 0.79
CA ARG A 86 -8.56 -12.66 2.22
C ARG A 86 -7.31 -12.38 3.06
N GLU A 87 -6.14 -12.86 2.63
CA GLU A 87 -4.88 -12.58 3.33
C GLU A 87 -4.60 -11.08 3.44
N LEU A 88 -4.84 -10.32 2.36
CA LEU A 88 -4.70 -8.87 2.36
C LEU A 88 -5.71 -8.18 3.28
N GLU A 89 -6.95 -8.65 3.29
CA GLU A 89 -7.99 -8.12 4.18
C GLU A 89 -7.67 -8.41 5.65
N GLU A 90 -7.21 -9.62 5.98
CA GLU A 90 -6.77 -9.98 7.33
C GLU A 90 -5.58 -9.13 7.78
N ARG A 91 -4.58 -8.94 6.91
CA ARG A 91 -3.45 -8.03 7.21
C ARG A 91 -3.92 -6.60 7.44
N ARG A 92 -4.83 -6.09 6.61
CA ARG A 92 -5.41 -4.74 6.77
C ARG A 92 -6.16 -4.61 8.10
N ARG A 93 -6.95 -5.62 8.48
CA ARG A 93 -7.64 -5.63 9.78
C ARG A 93 -6.66 -5.68 10.95
N GLN A 94 -5.58 -6.45 10.85
CA GLN A 94 -4.53 -6.49 11.87
C GLN A 94 -3.82 -5.13 11.99
N GLU A 95 -3.47 -4.51 10.87
CA GLU A 95 -2.87 -3.17 10.83
C GLU A 95 -3.82 -2.11 11.43
N GLU A 96 -5.11 -2.13 11.07
CA GLU A 96 -6.14 -1.24 11.62
C GLU A 96 -6.38 -1.47 13.13
N GLU A 97 -6.37 -2.73 13.59
CA GLU A 97 -6.52 -3.06 15.01
C GLU A 97 -5.29 -2.62 15.81
N GLU A 98 -4.09 -2.82 15.28
CA GLU A 98 -2.85 -2.34 15.87
C GLU A 98 -2.83 -0.81 15.93
N GLU A 99 -3.28 -0.13 14.87
CA GLU A 99 -3.39 1.33 14.85
C GLU A 99 -4.41 1.83 15.87
N ARG A 100 -5.59 1.19 15.96
CA ARG A 100 -6.58 1.51 17.01
C ARG A 100 -6.02 1.26 18.41
N ARG A 101 -5.26 0.19 18.61
CA ARG A 101 -4.60 -0.09 19.89
C ARG A 101 -3.56 0.98 20.22
N ARG A 102 -2.77 1.42 19.23
CA ARG A 102 -1.81 2.54 19.38
C ARG A 102 -2.53 3.85 19.68
N GLN A 103 -3.65 4.15 19.02
CA GLN A 103 -4.45 5.34 19.28
C GLN A 103 -5.07 5.31 20.69
N VAL A 104 -5.55 4.16 21.15
CA VAL A 104 -6.04 3.99 22.54
C VAL A 104 -4.88 4.12 23.53
N GLU A 105 -3.71 3.55 23.23
CA GLU A 105 -2.51 3.70 24.04
C GLU A 105 -2.07 5.17 24.13
N ASP A 106 -2.09 5.89 23.01
CA ASP A 106 -1.80 7.32 22.92
C ASP A 106 -2.87 8.18 23.62
N ALA A 107 -4.15 7.82 23.57
CA ALA A 107 -5.20 8.51 24.32
C ALA A 107 -5.03 8.33 25.83
N THR A 108 -4.57 7.16 26.28
CA THR A 108 -4.24 6.89 27.69
C THR A 108 -2.85 7.38 28.10
N ARG A 109 -2.07 7.95 27.17
CA ARG A 109 -0.70 8.43 27.42
C ARG A 109 -0.66 9.58 28.41
N GLY A 110 -1.65 10.47 28.34
CA GLY A 110 -1.76 11.60 29.26
C GLY A 110 -1.82 11.16 30.73
N ASP A 111 -2.67 10.17 31.02
CA ASP A 111 -2.95 9.71 32.40
C ASP A 111 -1.81 8.86 32.99
N ARG A 112 -0.88 8.39 32.15
CA ARG A 112 0.30 7.60 32.54
C ARG A 112 1.58 8.42 32.60
N THR A 113 1.49 9.73 32.42
CA THR A 113 2.65 10.62 32.49
C THR A 113 2.69 11.39 33.81
N VAL A 114 3.87 11.49 34.40
CA VAL A 114 4.14 12.34 35.55
C VAL A 114 5.15 13.43 35.19
N MET A 115 4.99 14.58 35.82
CA MET A 115 5.96 15.67 35.79
C MET A 115 6.78 15.63 37.07
N ILE A 116 8.10 15.63 36.91
CA ILE A 116 9.07 15.77 37.98
C ILE A 116 9.60 17.20 37.95
N VAL A 117 9.57 17.84 39.12
CA VAL A 117 10.07 19.18 39.38
C VAL A 117 11.21 19.09 40.38
N CYS A 118 12.14 20.04 40.31
CA CYS A 118 13.32 20.11 41.18
C CYS A 118 14.30 18.93 41.01
N LEU A 119 14.47 18.43 39.78
CA LEU A 119 15.52 17.46 39.48
C LEU A 119 16.90 18.12 39.55
N HIS A 120 17.90 17.40 40.08
CA HIS A 120 19.28 17.87 40.14
C HIS A 120 19.86 18.16 38.75
N HIS A 121 20.63 19.24 38.61
CA HIS A 121 21.11 19.69 37.30
C HIS A 121 22.02 18.70 36.57
N LYS A 122 22.72 17.84 37.33
CA LYS A 122 23.58 16.76 36.83
C LYS A 122 22.88 15.39 36.76
N ALA A 123 21.57 15.32 37.01
CA ALA A 123 20.83 14.08 36.85
C ALA A 123 20.51 13.89 35.38
N ASP A 124 20.79 12.68 34.89
CA ASP A 124 20.50 12.27 33.52
C ASP A 124 19.27 11.37 33.48
N GLU A 125 18.79 11.12 32.27
CA GLU A 125 17.62 10.26 32.00
C GLU A 125 17.80 8.86 32.59
N ARG A 126 19.05 8.36 32.61
CA ARG A 126 19.39 7.05 33.19
C ARG A 126 19.13 6.98 34.69
N ASP A 127 19.53 8.02 35.44
CA ASP A 127 19.33 8.04 36.89
C ASP A 127 17.84 8.10 37.24
N VAL A 128 17.09 8.90 36.47
CA VAL A 128 15.64 9.00 36.59
C VAL A 128 15.00 7.65 36.26
N TYR A 129 15.40 7.03 35.15
CA TYR A 129 14.90 5.72 34.75
C TYR A 129 15.13 4.65 35.82
N GLU A 130 16.34 4.56 36.37
CA GLU A 130 16.70 3.56 37.39
C GLU A 130 15.91 3.75 38.69
N PHE A 131 15.77 5.00 39.15
CA PHE A 131 15.00 5.34 40.35
C PHE A 131 13.52 4.97 40.20
N PHE A 132 12.88 5.37 39.08
CA PHE A 132 11.46 5.08 38.86
C PHE A 132 11.19 3.62 38.50
N SER A 133 12.13 2.95 37.83
CA SER A 133 12.04 1.51 37.53
C SER A 133 12.02 0.67 38.82
N THR A 134 12.84 1.04 39.81
CA THR A 134 12.94 0.32 41.09
C THR A 134 11.75 0.58 42.01
N ASN A 135 11.24 1.82 42.06
CA ASN A 135 10.28 2.23 43.09
C ASN A 135 8.84 2.44 42.59
N ALA A 136 8.60 2.72 41.31
CA ALA A 136 7.27 3.08 40.78
C ALA A 136 6.74 2.06 39.75
N GLY A 137 7.60 1.52 38.88
CA GLY A 137 7.26 0.50 37.89
C GLY A 137 7.96 0.70 36.54
N LYS A 138 7.59 -0.12 35.54
CA LYS A 138 8.24 -0.08 34.22
C LYS A 138 7.99 1.27 33.53
N VAL A 139 9.08 1.97 33.25
CA VAL A 139 9.10 3.24 32.51
C VAL A 139 9.14 2.97 31.02
N ARG A 140 8.30 3.67 30.25
CA ARG A 140 8.25 3.64 28.77
C ARG A 140 9.24 4.63 28.18
N ASP A 141 9.21 5.86 28.67
CA ASP A 141 10.07 6.94 28.17
C ASP A 141 10.37 7.99 29.26
N VAL A 142 11.50 8.67 29.16
CA VAL A 142 11.94 9.75 30.05
C VAL A 142 12.42 10.92 29.22
N GLN A 143 11.82 12.09 29.43
CA GLN A 143 12.18 13.32 28.73
C GLN A 143 12.63 14.38 29.74
N ILE A 144 13.85 14.91 29.61
CA ILE A 144 14.33 16.03 30.44
C ILE A 144 14.24 17.33 29.66
N ILE A 145 13.60 18.35 30.24
CA ILE A 145 13.57 19.69 29.64
C ILE A 145 14.90 20.38 29.95
N ARG A 146 15.71 20.52 28.90
CA ARG A 146 16.96 21.29 28.94
C ARG A 146 16.74 22.65 28.28
N ASP A 147 17.49 23.64 28.75
CA ASP A 147 17.51 24.95 28.11
C ASP A 147 18.21 24.85 26.75
N ALA A 148 17.53 25.28 25.68
CA ALA A 148 18.02 25.16 24.31
C ALA A 148 19.31 25.96 24.06
N ARG A 149 19.51 27.05 24.82
CA ARG A 149 20.67 27.93 24.63
C ARG A 149 21.88 27.52 25.46
N THR A 150 21.67 27.00 26.67
CA THR A 150 22.75 26.66 27.61
C THR A 150 22.96 25.16 27.81
N GLY A 151 22.05 24.32 27.31
CA GLY A 151 22.06 22.87 27.51
C GLY A 151 21.84 22.42 28.95
N ARG A 152 21.69 23.35 29.90
CA ARG A 152 21.48 23.05 31.32
C ARG A 152 20.05 22.56 31.53
N SER A 153 19.89 21.53 32.35
CA SER A 153 18.57 21.02 32.72
C SER A 153 17.83 22.06 33.57
N LYS A 154 16.56 22.32 33.22
CA LYS A 154 15.69 23.25 33.95
C LYS A 154 15.13 22.64 35.24
N GLY A 155 15.64 21.48 35.65
CA GLY A 155 15.13 20.71 36.79
C GLY A 155 13.72 20.16 36.57
N LEU A 156 13.27 20.08 35.31
CA LEU A 156 11.96 19.59 34.89
C LEU A 156 12.15 18.35 34.02
N SER A 157 11.39 17.29 34.32
CA SER A 157 11.38 16.06 33.52
C SER A 157 9.97 15.49 33.44
N TYR A 158 9.66 14.86 32.32
CA TYR A 158 8.46 14.04 32.14
C TYR A 158 8.85 12.59 32.10
N VAL A 159 8.09 11.75 32.79
CA VAL A 159 8.25 10.30 32.76
C VAL A 159 6.93 9.68 32.35
N GLU A 160 7.01 8.82 31.35
CA GLU A 160 5.88 8.05 30.83
C GLU A 160 5.98 6.61 31.32
N PHE A 161 4.94 6.12 31.97
CA PHE A 161 4.87 4.75 32.45
C PHE A 161 4.02 3.85 31.55
N TYR A 162 4.28 2.54 31.58
CA TYR A 162 3.41 1.56 30.93
C TYR A 162 2.07 1.40 31.64
N LEU A 163 2.07 1.51 32.97
CA LEU A 163 0.89 1.31 33.82
C LEU A 163 0.48 2.61 34.48
N GLN A 164 -0.82 2.85 34.57
CA GLN A 164 -1.37 3.99 35.31
C GLN A 164 -1.13 3.89 36.82
N GLU A 165 -1.04 2.67 37.36
CA GLU A 165 -0.72 2.44 38.77
C GLU A 165 0.69 2.93 39.14
N ALA A 166 1.63 2.85 38.19
CA ALA A 166 2.99 3.34 38.40
C ALA A 166 3.02 4.86 38.57
N THR A 167 2.11 5.59 37.90
CA THR A 167 1.90 7.04 38.11
C THR A 167 1.57 7.31 39.58
N LEU A 168 0.61 6.59 40.17
CA LEU A 168 0.20 6.82 41.56
C LEU A 168 1.33 6.52 42.55
N LYS A 169 2.10 5.45 42.32
CA LYS A 169 3.29 5.13 43.12
C LYS A 169 4.36 6.20 42.97
N ALA A 170 4.59 6.71 41.76
CA ALA A 170 5.53 7.81 41.52
C ALA A 170 5.14 9.10 42.24
N LEU A 171 3.83 9.43 42.31
CA LEU A 171 3.35 10.58 43.10
C LEU A 171 3.70 10.44 44.59
N ALA A 172 3.60 9.22 45.15
CA ALA A 172 3.96 8.95 46.53
C ALA A 172 5.48 9.07 46.82
N LEU A 173 6.32 8.97 45.79
CA LEU A 173 7.78 9.15 45.89
C LEU A 173 8.21 10.63 45.84
N SER A 174 7.27 11.56 45.78
CA SER A 174 7.57 12.98 45.88
C SER A 174 8.23 13.28 47.23
N GLY A 175 9.42 13.88 47.19
CA GLY A 175 10.25 14.21 48.36
C GLY A 175 11.49 13.33 48.50
N GLN A 176 11.62 12.26 47.70
CA GLN A 176 12.82 11.43 47.69
C GLN A 176 14.02 12.16 47.09
N ALA A 177 15.22 11.93 47.63
CA ALA A 177 16.42 12.59 47.17
C ALA A 177 17.10 11.81 46.03
N VAL A 178 17.17 12.41 44.83
CA VAL A 178 17.96 11.88 43.71
C VAL A 178 19.24 12.72 43.61
N LYS A 179 20.40 12.07 43.77
CA LYS A 179 21.72 12.74 43.79
C LYS A 179 21.80 13.93 44.76
N GLY A 180 21.14 13.82 45.91
CA GLY A 180 21.17 14.84 46.98
C GLY A 180 20.17 15.98 46.84
N GLN A 181 19.30 15.96 45.82
CA GLN A 181 18.20 16.92 45.69
C GLN A 181 16.84 16.21 45.74
N ALA A 182 15.95 16.72 46.58
CA ALA A 182 14.60 16.19 46.71
C ALA A 182 13.77 16.48 45.46
N ILE A 183 13.27 15.42 44.82
CA ILE A 183 12.41 15.53 43.64
C ILE A 183 10.96 15.77 44.07
N ARG A 184 10.20 16.53 43.29
CA ARG A 184 8.76 16.71 43.50
C ARG A 184 8.01 16.14 42.32
N VAL A 185 7.12 15.17 42.55
CA VAL A 185 6.35 14.51 41.49
C VAL A 185 4.93 15.05 41.47
N GLN A 186 4.45 15.43 40.29
CA GLN A 186 3.11 15.94 40.04
C GLN A 186 2.49 15.20 38.85
N PRO A 187 1.16 15.03 38.80
CA PRO A 187 0.50 14.48 37.61
C PRO A 187 0.71 15.44 36.43
N SER A 188 1.03 14.89 35.26
CA SER A 188 1.38 15.68 34.09
C SER A 188 0.16 16.33 33.46
N GLN A 189 0.25 17.62 33.11
CA GLN A 189 -0.69 18.31 32.21
C GLN A 189 -0.11 18.40 30.78
N ALA A 190 0.86 17.55 30.43
CA ALA A 190 1.63 17.66 29.19
C ALA A 190 0.77 17.56 27.92
N GLU A 191 -0.33 16.80 27.93
CA GLU A 191 -1.23 16.70 26.77
C GLU A 191 -1.86 18.05 26.41
N LYS A 192 -2.32 18.80 27.42
CA LYS A 192 -2.87 20.16 27.22
C LYS A 192 -1.79 21.14 26.77
N ASN A 193 -0.56 20.99 27.24
CA ASN A 193 0.55 21.87 26.86
C ASN A 193 1.08 21.55 25.45
N ARG A 194 1.09 20.27 25.04
CA ARG A 194 1.44 19.82 23.68
C ARG A 194 0.37 20.26 22.69
N ALA A 195 -0.91 20.10 23.02
CA ALA A 195 -2.02 20.63 22.22
C ALA A 195 -1.97 22.17 22.11
N ALA A 196 -1.65 22.87 23.19
CA ALA A 196 -1.46 24.32 23.16
C ALA A 196 -0.24 24.77 22.33
N GLN A 197 0.85 23.99 22.29
CA GLN A 197 2.00 24.28 21.45
C GLN A 197 1.73 23.99 19.96
N ALA A 198 1.04 22.90 19.64
CA ALA A 198 0.60 22.60 18.28
C ALA A 198 -0.37 23.67 17.75
N ALA A 199 -1.32 24.12 18.59
CA ALA A 199 -2.21 25.24 18.26
C ALA A 199 -1.45 26.57 18.05
N LYS A 200 -0.39 26.84 18.84
CA LYS A 200 0.46 28.03 18.66
C LYS A 200 1.30 27.97 17.38
N GLN A 201 1.72 26.78 16.93
CA GLN A 201 2.41 26.59 15.66
C GLN A 201 1.49 26.76 14.45
N SER A 202 0.21 26.37 14.55
CA SER A 202 -0.78 26.58 13.47
C SER A 202 -1.25 28.04 13.34
N ILE A 203 -1.16 28.85 14.40
CA ILE A 203 -1.53 30.28 14.34
C ILE A 203 -0.57 31.13 13.48
N HIS A 204 0.65 30.66 13.20
CA HIS A 204 1.59 31.43 12.37
C HIS A 204 1.26 31.46 10.86
N PHE A 205 0.28 30.67 10.39
CA PHE A 205 -0.08 30.61 8.97
C PHE A 205 -1.54 30.94 8.64
N ASN A 206 -2.46 31.00 9.62
CA ASN A 206 -3.89 31.16 9.33
C ASN A 206 -4.71 31.96 10.37
N ALA A 207 -4.08 32.84 11.15
CA ALA A 207 -4.85 33.89 11.81
C ALA A 207 -5.38 34.88 10.75
N PRO A 208 -6.64 35.34 10.83
CA PRO A 208 -7.14 36.39 9.96
C PRO A 208 -6.24 37.61 10.14
N ARG A 209 -5.54 37.97 9.06
CA ARG A 209 -4.57 39.07 9.05
C ARG A 209 -5.30 40.41 9.11
N GLU A 210 -5.70 40.82 10.31
CA GLU A 210 -5.62 42.24 10.68
C GLU A 210 -4.19 42.63 11.07
N THR A 211 -3.22 41.72 10.91
CA THR A 211 -1.82 42.13 10.78
C THR A 211 -1.72 42.83 9.43
N PRO A 212 -1.49 44.14 9.40
CA PRO A 212 -1.43 44.86 8.15
C PRO A 212 -0.25 44.22 7.36
N LEU A 213 -0.46 43.94 6.06
CA LEU A 213 0.52 43.39 5.10
C LEU A 213 1.85 44.18 5.07
N ARG A 214 2.66 44.01 6.12
CA ARG A 214 3.93 44.71 6.34
C ARG A 214 5.07 43.86 5.80
N LEU A 215 5.61 44.26 4.66
CA LEU A 215 6.82 43.67 4.08
C LEU A 215 8.06 44.27 4.75
N TYR A 216 9.02 43.42 5.12
CA TYR A 216 10.36 43.82 5.51
C TYR A 216 11.26 43.86 4.29
N VAL A 217 11.85 45.01 4.03
CA VAL A 217 12.79 45.25 2.93
C VAL A 217 14.16 45.48 3.55
N GLY A 218 15.02 44.47 3.54
CA GLY A 218 16.41 44.56 3.99
C GLY A 218 17.38 44.73 2.83
N GLY A 219 18.61 45.16 3.12
CA GLY A 219 19.67 45.30 2.11
C GLY A 219 19.76 46.68 1.47
N LEU A 220 19.16 47.70 2.09
CA LEU A 220 19.30 49.10 1.68
C LEU A 220 20.64 49.69 2.16
N THR A 221 21.75 49.03 1.85
CA THR A 221 23.11 49.42 2.27
C THR A 221 23.90 50.10 1.15
N ASP A 222 24.88 50.91 1.55
CA ASP A 222 25.89 51.58 0.70
C ASP A 222 25.34 52.49 -0.41
N SER A 223 25.00 51.96 -1.59
CA SER A 223 24.52 52.76 -2.73
C SER A 223 23.05 53.16 -2.63
N LEU A 224 22.27 52.47 -1.78
CA LEU A 224 20.85 52.74 -1.52
C LEU A 224 20.64 53.39 -0.15
N ALA A 225 21.71 53.80 0.54
CA ALA A 225 21.64 54.36 1.89
C ALA A 225 20.89 55.70 1.98
N ASN A 226 20.75 56.40 0.85
CA ASN A 226 20.02 57.67 0.74
C ASN A 226 18.65 57.52 0.07
N ILE A 227 18.17 56.28 -0.15
CA ILE A 227 16.88 56.04 -0.81
C ILE A 227 15.75 56.76 -0.08
N SER A 228 14.95 57.52 -0.83
CA SER A 228 13.80 58.23 -0.28
C SER A 228 12.58 57.31 -0.16
N GLU A 229 11.65 57.69 0.71
CA GLU A 229 10.36 57.00 0.83
C GLU A 229 9.61 56.99 -0.52
N GLU A 230 9.74 58.07 -1.30
CA GLU A 230 9.09 58.24 -2.59
C GLU A 230 9.62 57.25 -3.65
N GLU A 231 10.93 57.00 -3.65
CA GLU A 231 11.58 56.02 -4.53
C GLU A 231 11.12 54.61 -4.19
N LEU A 232 11.03 54.30 -2.89
CA LEU A 232 10.49 53.03 -2.40
C LEU A 232 9.03 52.87 -2.80
N LYS A 233 8.22 53.93 -2.66
CA LYS A 233 6.82 53.94 -3.10
C LYS A 233 6.67 53.66 -4.59
N LYS A 234 7.53 54.26 -5.43
CA LYS A 234 7.52 54.05 -6.88
C LYS A 234 7.93 52.62 -7.27
N LEU A 235 8.91 52.04 -6.59
CA LEU A 235 9.36 50.66 -6.81
C LEU A 235 8.29 49.62 -6.44
N PHE A 236 7.55 49.88 -5.37
CA PHE A 236 6.53 48.95 -4.86
C PHE A 236 5.11 49.20 -5.39
N SER A 237 4.87 50.35 -6.04
CA SER A 237 3.60 50.71 -6.70
C SER A 237 3.07 49.67 -7.71
N PRO A 238 3.87 49.00 -8.57
CA PRO A 238 3.34 47.99 -9.48
C PRO A 238 2.91 46.69 -8.76
N PHE A 239 3.31 46.49 -7.51
CA PHE A 239 3.00 45.29 -6.73
C PHE A 239 1.80 45.47 -5.80
N GLY A 240 1.32 46.70 -5.57
CA GLY A 240 0.14 47.00 -4.79
C GLY A 240 0.06 48.47 -4.35
N GLU A 241 -1.12 48.90 -3.87
CA GLU A 241 -1.28 50.24 -3.28
C GLU A 241 -0.67 50.25 -1.88
N ILE A 242 0.25 51.17 -1.63
CA ILE A 242 0.98 51.25 -0.36
C ILE A 242 0.23 52.18 0.59
N GLU A 243 -0.09 51.69 1.77
CA GLU A 243 -0.73 52.44 2.86
C GLU A 243 0.29 53.28 3.63
N PHE A 244 1.44 52.69 3.97
CA PHE A 244 2.45 53.32 4.83
C PHE A 244 3.85 52.76 4.56
N ILE A 245 4.88 53.61 4.64
CA ILE A 245 6.29 53.19 4.54
C ILE A 245 7.03 53.69 5.78
N ASP A 246 7.74 52.78 6.44
CA ASP A 246 8.51 53.05 7.65
C ASP A 246 10.00 52.79 7.38
N LEU A 247 10.69 53.84 6.95
CA LEU A 247 12.11 53.81 6.69
C LEU A 247 12.88 54.15 7.97
N HIS A 248 13.51 53.15 8.58
CA HIS A 248 14.27 53.33 9.81
C HIS A 248 15.60 54.01 9.52
N ARG A 249 15.67 55.31 9.78
CA ARG A 249 16.88 56.13 9.71
C ARG A 249 17.44 56.37 11.11
N ASP A 250 18.76 56.46 11.20
CA ASP A 250 19.42 56.87 12.43
C ASP A 250 19.18 58.37 12.66
N PRO A 251 18.56 58.78 13.79
CA PRO A 251 18.22 60.18 14.05
C PRO A 251 19.43 61.11 14.18
N TYR A 252 20.63 60.59 14.46
CA TYR A 252 21.83 61.41 14.64
C TYR A 252 22.65 61.58 13.36
N THR A 253 22.65 60.57 12.50
CA THR A 253 23.46 60.57 11.26
C THR A 253 22.62 60.68 9.99
N ASN A 254 21.28 60.66 10.10
CA ASN A 254 20.32 60.61 8.98
C ASN A 254 20.55 59.48 7.96
N LYS A 255 21.40 58.51 8.30
CA LYS A 255 21.68 57.35 7.44
C LYS A 255 20.63 56.28 7.65
N CYS A 256 20.16 55.66 6.57
CA CYS A 256 19.24 54.52 6.67
C CYS A 256 19.95 53.36 7.36
N LYS A 257 19.29 52.71 8.34
CA LYS A 257 19.85 51.54 9.06
C LYS A 257 19.89 50.25 8.23
N GLY A 258 19.68 50.37 6.91
CA GLY A 258 19.73 49.26 5.96
C GLY A 258 18.43 48.48 5.80
N PHE A 259 17.34 48.91 6.43
CA PHE A 259 16.03 48.26 6.33
C PHE A 259 14.87 49.25 6.34
N ALA A 260 13.77 48.84 5.71
CA ALA A 260 12.50 49.54 5.67
C ALA A 260 11.35 48.56 5.85
N PHE A 261 10.21 49.06 6.31
CA PHE A 261 8.96 48.30 6.28
C PHE A 261 7.96 48.97 5.35
N VAL A 262 7.31 48.18 4.49
CA VAL A 262 6.30 48.66 3.53
C VAL A 262 4.98 48.00 3.85
N GLN A 263 3.95 48.80 4.08
CA GLN A 263 2.62 48.36 4.42
C GLN A 263 1.69 48.56 3.21
N PHE A 264 1.11 47.48 2.69
CA PHE A 264 0.14 47.55 1.58
C PHE A 264 -1.30 47.66 2.09
N LYS A 265 -2.16 48.33 1.33
CA LYS A 265 -3.61 48.30 1.50
C LYS A 265 -4.21 46.99 1.00
#